data_AF-A0A7Z9HFF9-F1
#
_entry.id   AF-A0A7Z9HFF9-F1
#
_cell.length_a   1.000
_cell.length_b   1.000
_cell.length_c   1.000
_cell.angle_alpha   90.00
_cell.angle_beta   90.00
_cell.angle_gamma   90.00
#
_symmetry.space_group_name_H-M   'P 1'
#
loop_
_entity.id
_entity.type
_entity.pdbx_description
1 polymer ?
#
loop_
_entity_poly.entity_id
_entity_poly.type
_entity_poly.pdbx_seq_one_letter_code
_entity_poly.pdbx_strand_id
1 'polypeptide(L)'
;ASAGFMLSNDLLIITGALVGSSGAILSYIMCRGMNRSFISVIAGGFGVAEGTVAAVSKEDDGKEAQSISYEETADILRGAKQVIVVPGYGMAVAQAQHIVHEITENLRKRNISIKFAIHPVAGRLPGHMNVLLAEANLPYDIVFEMDEINSEFNATDVVLVIGANDIVNPGALDDESSPIYGMPVLEVWDAKTVVVLKRSMATGYSGVGNS
;
A
#
# COMPACT_ATOMS: atom_id res chain seq x y z
N ALA A 1 22.00 15.97 18.68
CA ALA A 1 22.03 17.30 19.33
C ALA A 1 22.74 17.24 20.69
N SER A 2 22.34 16.34 21.61
CA SER A 2 22.93 16.26 22.97
C SER A 2 24.45 16.07 23.00
N ALA A 3 25.02 15.22 22.14
CA ALA A 3 26.47 15.09 22.00
C ALA A 3 27.14 16.39 21.50
N GLY A 4 26.46 17.16 20.66
CA GLY A 4 26.92 18.48 20.20
C GLY A 4 26.92 19.51 21.32
N PHE A 5 25.91 19.51 22.19
CA PHE A 5 25.91 20.34 23.40
C PHE A 5 27.01 19.94 24.39
N MET A 6 27.25 18.64 24.60
CA MET A 6 28.33 18.17 25.48
C MET A 6 29.72 18.53 24.96
N LEU A 7 29.91 18.57 23.64
CA LEU A 7 31.18 18.90 22.99
C LEU A 7 31.31 20.36 22.57
N SER A 8 30.31 21.21 22.86
CA SER A 8 30.22 22.60 22.36
C SER A 8 30.50 22.71 20.86
N ASN A 9 29.93 21.79 20.07
CA ASN A 9 30.16 21.68 18.64
C ASN A 9 28.87 21.99 17.86
N ASP A 10 28.85 23.17 17.25
CA ASP A 10 27.68 23.68 16.50
C ASP A 10 27.30 22.78 15.34
N LEU A 11 28.27 22.15 14.66
CA LEU A 11 27.99 21.24 13.54
C LEU A 11 27.23 20.00 14.02
N LEU A 12 27.58 19.43 15.19
CA LEU A 12 26.85 18.30 15.79
C LEU A 12 25.47 18.70 16.35
N ILE A 13 25.31 19.95 16.78
CA ILE A 13 24.01 20.48 17.20
C ILE A 13 23.10 20.61 15.98
N ILE A 14 23.57 21.26 14.91
CA ILE A 14 22.80 21.51 13.67
C ILE A 14 22.44 20.19 13.00
N THR A 15 23.41 19.32 12.73
CA THR A 15 23.15 18.01 12.10
C THR A 15 22.22 17.14 12.95
N GLY A 16 22.40 17.15 14.27
CA GLY A 16 21.53 16.41 15.17
C GLY A 16 20.09 16.94 15.22
N ALA A 17 19.89 18.25 15.15
CA ALA A 17 18.56 18.85 15.09
C ALA A 17 17.88 18.56 13.74
N LEU A 18 18.63 18.63 12.64
CA LEU A 18 18.13 18.31 11.29
C LEU A 18 17.67 16.86 11.20
N VAL A 19 18.51 15.90 11.61
CA VAL A 19 18.14 14.47 11.61
C VAL A 19 16.94 14.20 12.53
N GLY A 20 16.90 14.81 13.72
CA GLY A 20 15.79 14.66 14.65
C GLY A 20 14.46 15.19 14.10
N SER A 21 14.46 16.37 13.50
CA SER A 21 13.27 16.97 12.89
C SER A 21 12.75 16.17 11.70
N SER A 22 13.64 15.72 10.79
CA SER A 22 13.26 14.88 9.65
C SER A 22 12.66 13.55 10.10
N GLY A 23 13.26 12.90 11.11
CA GLY A 23 12.72 11.66 11.68
C GLY A 23 11.32 11.86 12.27
N ALA A 24 11.11 12.92 13.05
CA ALA A 24 9.82 13.24 13.64
C ALA A 24 8.74 13.53 12.57
N ILE A 25 9.07 14.30 11.53
CA ILE A 25 8.14 14.61 10.43
C ILE A 25 7.77 13.33 9.67
N LEU A 26 8.76 12.50 9.34
CA LEU A 26 8.53 11.25 8.62
C LEU A 26 7.64 10.30 9.43
N SER A 27 7.93 10.15 10.72
CA SER A 27 7.09 9.33 11.61
C SER A 27 5.67 9.88 11.74
N TYR A 28 5.49 11.20 11.79
CA TYR A 28 4.17 11.82 11.81
C TYR A 28 3.37 11.53 10.54
N ILE A 29 3.98 11.66 9.36
CA ILE A 29 3.35 11.35 8.07
C ILE A 29 2.95 9.87 7.99
N MET A 30 3.82 8.96 8.43
CA MET A 30 3.50 7.53 8.49
C MET A 30 2.33 7.24 9.43
N CYS A 31 2.31 7.83 10.63
CA CYS A 31 1.21 7.66 11.59
C CYS A 31 -0.11 8.17 11.01
N ARG A 32 -0.09 9.33 10.34
CA ARG A 32 -1.24 9.88 9.61
C ARG A 32 -1.73 8.97 8.50
N GLY A 33 -0.82 8.38 7.72
CA GLY A 33 -1.18 7.42 6.67
C GLY A 33 -1.79 6.12 7.19
N MET A 34 -1.53 5.75 8.45
CA MET A 34 -2.16 4.61 9.14
C MET A 34 -3.43 5.00 9.92
N ASN A 35 -3.85 6.26 9.88
CA ASN A 35 -4.88 6.82 10.77
C ASN A 35 -4.65 6.51 12.27
N ARG A 36 -3.39 6.62 12.74
CA ARG A 36 -3.02 6.40 14.14
C ARG A 36 -2.32 7.60 14.74
N SER A 37 -2.52 7.82 16.04
CA SER A 37 -1.81 8.89 16.75
C SER A 37 -0.34 8.50 16.99
N PHE A 38 0.56 9.47 16.80
CA PHE A 38 2.00 9.29 17.01
C PHE A 38 2.34 8.79 18.42
N ILE A 39 1.62 9.29 19.43
CA ILE A 39 1.78 8.87 20.83
C ILE A 39 1.36 7.41 21.03
N SER A 40 0.25 6.97 20.41
CA SER A 40 -0.21 5.57 20.48
C SER A 40 0.82 4.61 19.91
N VAL A 41 1.47 4.96 18.80
CA VAL A 41 2.49 4.11 18.17
C VAL A 41 3.75 3.99 19.05
N ILE A 42 4.23 5.09 19.64
CA ILE A 42 5.42 5.07 20.51
C ILE A 42 5.15 4.39 21.85
N ALA A 43 3.96 4.58 22.43
CA ALA A 43 3.59 3.98 23.71
C ALA A 43 3.26 2.47 23.61
N GLY A 44 3.39 1.85 22.43
CA GLY A 44 3.11 0.43 22.22
C GLY A 44 1.62 0.09 22.18
N GLY A 45 0.77 1.08 21.89
CA GLY A 45 -0.67 0.89 21.76
C GLY A 45 -1.03 0.17 20.47
N PHE A 46 -0.75 -1.14 20.40
CA PHE A 46 -1.60 -2.04 19.63
C PHE A 46 -3.04 -1.80 20.10
N GLY A 47 -3.96 -1.61 19.15
CA GLY A 47 -5.34 -1.17 19.38
C GLY A 47 -6.15 -2.10 20.28
N VAL A 48 -5.93 -1.99 21.58
CA VAL A 48 -6.83 -2.48 22.60
C VAL A 48 -7.21 -1.27 23.44
N ALA A 49 -8.24 -0.54 22.99
CA ALA A 49 -9.13 0.03 23.98
C ALA A 49 -9.66 -1.18 24.78
N GLU A 50 -9.48 -1.18 26.11
CA GLU A 50 -10.06 -2.20 26.99
C GLU A 50 -11.54 -2.38 26.64
N GLY A 51 -11.90 -3.53 26.06
CA GLY A 51 -13.31 -3.92 25.90
C GLY A 51 -13.73 -4.51 24.56
N THR A 52 -12.98 -4.35 23.47
CA THR A 52 -13.30 -5.02 22.21
C THR A 52 -12.46 -6.29 22.07
N VAL A 53 -13.04 -7.40 22.54
CA VAL A 53 -12.71 -8.73 22.02
C VAL A 53 -12.65 -8.62 20.51
N ALA A 54 -11.56 -9.06 19.89
CA ALA A 54 -11.49 -9.24 18.44
C ALA A 54 -12.77 -9.97 18.03
N ALA A 55 -13.70 -9.22 17.42
CA ALA A 55 -14.89 -9.83 16.87
C ALA A 55 -14.36 -10.82 15.84
N VAL A 56 -14.64 -12.10 16.11
CA VAL A 56 -14.53 -13.16 15.12
C VAL A 56 -15.10 -12.58 13.84
N SER A 57 -14.27 -12.56 12.79
CA SER A 57 -14.58 -12.03 11.48
C SER A 57 -16.06 -12.24 11.19
N LYS A 58 -16.81 -11.15 10.93
CA LYS A 58 -18.10 -11.28 10.27
C LYS A 58 -17.87 -12.23 9.12
N GLU A 59 -18.73 -13.24 9.05
CA GLU A 59 -18.75 -14.23 7.99
C GLU A 59 -18.50 -13.52 6.65
N ASP A 60 -17.58 -14.09 5.89
CA ASP A 60 -17.46 -13.91 4.45
C ASP A 60 -18.87 -13.66 3.90
N ASP A 61 -19.12 -12.52 3.25
CA ASP A 61 -20.46 -12.00 2.88
C ASP A 61 -21.13 -12.85 1.76
N GLY A 62 -20.92 -14.17 1.79
CA GLY A 62 -21.38 -15.16 0.83
C GLY A 62 -20.76 -15.02 -0.56
N LYS A 63 -19.80 -14.11 -0.76
CA LYS A 63 -19.13 -13.90 -2.05
C LYS A 63 -17.82 -14.69 -2.06
N GLU A 64 -17.91 -15.93 -2.53
CA GLU A 64 -16.72 -16.74 -2.76
C GLU A 64 -15.73 -16.01 -3.69
N ALA A 65 -14.48 -15.91 -3.24
CA ALA A 65 -13.40 -15.37 -4.05
C ALA A 65 -13.29 -16.18 -5.35
N GLN A 66 -13.46 -15.51 -6.48
CA GLN A 66 -13.34 -16.16 -7.79
C GLN A 66 -11.87 -16.38 -8.14
N SER A 67 -11.46 -17.64 -8.21
CA SER A 67 -10.13 -18.01 -8.70
C SER A 67 -10.07 -17.84 -10.21
N ILE A 68 -8.99 -17.24 -10.71
CA ILE A 68 -8.71 -17.06 -12.14
C ILE A 68 -7.33 -17.61 -12.47
N SER A 69 -7.17 -18.18 -13.66
CA SER A 69 -5.87 -18.65 -14.15
C SER A 69 -4.98 -17.50 -14.62
N TYR A 70 -3.68 -17.77 -14.77
CA TYR A 70 -2.75 -16.76 -15.28
C TYR A 70 -2.99 -16.48 -16.77
N GLU A 71 -3.46 -17.47 -17.54
CA GLU A 71 -3.83 -17.30 -18.95
C GLU A 71 -5.01 -16.35 -19.11
N GLU A 72 -6.09 -16.58 -18.35
CA GLU A 72 -7.28 -15.72 -18.38
C GLU A 72 -6.95 -14.30 -17.92
N THR A 73 -6.14 -14.17 -16.87
CA THR A 73 -5.65 -12.86 -16.41
C THR A 73 -4.88 -12.14 -17.52
N ALA A 74 -4.01 -12.87 -18.25
CA ALA A 74 -3.27 -12.30 -19.36
C ALA A 74 -4.19 -11.87 -20.52
N ASP A 75 -5.27 -12.61 -20.80
CA ASP A 75 -6.25 -12.23 -21.81
C ASP A 75 -7.05 -10.99 -21.43
N ILE A 76 -7.47 -10.88 -20.17
CA ILE A 76 -8.12 -9.68 -19.63
C ILE A 76 -7.18 -8.46 -19.77
N LEU A 77 -5.91 -8.62 -19.40
CA LEU A 77 -4.93 -7.54 -19.53
C LEU A 77 -4.67 -7.13 -20.97
N ARG A 78 -4.69 -8.07 -21.93
CA ARG A 78 -4.53 -7.76 -23.36
C ARG A 78 -5.72 -6.98 -23.94
N GLY A 79 -6.91 -7.16 -23.37
CA GLY A 79 -8.13 -6.47 -23.77
C GLY A 79 -8.35 -5.11 -23.12
N ALA A 80 -7.57 -4.77 -22.09
CA ALA A 80 -7.70 -3.52 -21.34
C ALA A 80 -7.14 -2.31 -22.12
N LYS A 81 -7.70 -1.12 -21.88
CA LYS A 81 -7.14 0.16 -22.32
C LYS A 81 -6.35 0.83 -21.20
N GLN A 82 -6.83 0.71 -19.97
CA GLN A 82 -6.19 1.25 -18.78
C GLN A 82 -6.03 0.20 -17.69
N VAL A 83 -4.81 0.02 -17.21
CA VAL A 83 -4.42 -0.89 -16.14
C VAL A 83 -3.77 -0.08 -15.01
N ILE A 84 -4.22 -0.30 -13.77
CA ILE A 84 -3.54 0.25 -12.58
C ILE A 84 -2.94 -0.89 -11.78
N VAL A 85 -1.67 -0.78 -11.43
CA VAL A 85 -0.96 -1.74 -10.57
C VAL A 85 -0.89 -1.16 -9.16
N VAL A 86 -1.31 -1.93 -8.17
CA VAL A 86 -1.20 -1.61 -6.75
C VAL A 86 -0.17 -2.54 -6.10
N PRO A 87 1.09 -2.11 -5.98
CA PRO A 87 2.13 -2.90 -5.34
C PRO A 87 2.01 -2.89 -3.81
N GLY A 88 2.22 -4.04 -3.19
CA GLY A 88 2.26 -4.18 -1.74
C GLY A 88 3.49 -4.93 -1.25
N TYR A 89 3.54 -5.17 0.07
CA TYR A 89 4.67 -5.84 0.71
C TYR A 89 4.95 -7.24 0.15
N GLY A 90 3.93 -7.97 -0.30
CA GLY A 90 4.11 -9.28 -0.91
C GLY A 90 4.94 -9.25 -2.20
N MET A 91 4.87 -8.16 -2.99
CA MET A 91 5.72 -7.96 -4.16
C MET A 91 7.20 -7.85 -3.76
N ALA A 92 7.48 -7.09 -2.70
CA ALA A 92 8.83 -6.92 -2.16
C ALA A 92 9.41 -8.24 -1.62
N VAL A 93 8.61 -9.01 -0.86
CA VAL A 93 9.05 -10.32 -0.34
C VAL A 93 9.35 -11.30 -1.47
N ALA A 94 8.57 -11.26 -2.55
CA ALA A 94 8.76 -12.12 -3.71
C ALA A 94 9.86 -11.62 -4.66
N GLN A 95 10.42 -10.43 -4.44
CA GLN A 95 11.36 -9.78 -5.37
C GLN A 95 10.81 -9.68 -6.80
N ALA A 96 9.51 -9.39 -6.91
CA ALA A 96 8.78 -9.43 -8.19
C ALA A 96 8.87 -8.13 -9.00
N GLN A 97 9.57 -7.10 -8.52
CA GLN A 97 9.62 -5.77 -9.14
C GLN A 97 10.11 -5.81 -10.60
N HIS A 98 11.08 -6.66 -10.93
CA HIS A 98 11.59 -6.80 -12.30
C HIS A 98 10.58 -7.49 -13.23
N ILE A 99 9.84 -8.49 -12.73
CA ILE A 99 8.77 -9.16 -13.48
C ILE A 99 7.63 -8.18 -13.77
N VAL A 100 7.28 -7.35 -12.78
CA VAL A 100 6.27 -6.28 -12.94
C VAL A 100 6.71 -5.25 -13.97
N HIS A 101 8.01 -4.91 -14.02
CA HIS A 101 8.57 -4.07 -15.09
C HIS A 101 8.44 -4.74 -16.47
N GLU A 102 8.74 -6.03 -16.60
CA GLU A 102 8.55 -6.75 -17.88
C GLU A 102 7.08 -6.78 -18.32
N ILE A 103 6.14 -6.99 -17.40
CA ILE A 103 4.70 -6.92 -17.69
C ILE A 103 4.34 -5.51 -18.17
N THR A 104 4.85 -4.48 -17.49
CA THR A 104 4.63 -3.08 -17.84
C THR A 104 5.08 -2.78 -19.27
N GLU A 105 6.30 -3.17 -19.63
CA GLU A 105 6.84 -2.98 -20.98
C GLU A 105 6.03 -3.72 -22.04
N ASN A 106 5.59 -4.95 -21.75
CA ASN A 106 4.76 -5.73 -22.66
C ASN A 106 3.38 -5.10 -22.90
N LEU A 107 2.76 -4.52 -21.87
CA LEU A 107 1.48 -3.83 -22.00
C LEU A 107 1.64 -2.49 -22.73
N ARG A 108 2.68 -1.71 -22.43
CA ARG A 108 2.97 -0.45 -23.14
C ARG A 108 3.24 -0.66 -24.63
N LYS A 109 3.94 -1.73 -25.02
CA LYS A 109 4.15 -2.11 -26.43
C LYS A 109 2.83 -2.37 -27.18
N ARG A 110 1.76 -2.67 -26.47
CA ARG A 110 0.41 -2.87 -27.02
C ARG A 110 -0.45 -1.60 -26.97
N ASN A 111 0.14 -0.44 -26.65
CA ASN A 111 -0.54 0.83 -26.43
C ASN A 111 -1.58 0.81 -25.30
N ILE A 112 -1.36 -0.05 -24.29
CA ILE A 112 -2.18 -0.09 -23.08
C ILE A 112 -1.60 0.91 -22.08
N SER A 113 -2.46 1.78 -21.55
CA SER A 113 -2.07 2.71 -20.48
C SER A 113 -1.88 1.93 -19.19
N ILE A 114 -0.71 2.06 -18.57
CA ILE A 114 -0.41 1.43 -17.30
C ILE A 114 0.12 2.46 -16.31
N LYS A 115 -0.45 2.46 -15.11
CA LYS A 115 -0.08 3.35 -13.99
C LYS A 115 0.14 2.54 -12.73
N PHE A 116 0.91 3.09 -11.80
CA PHE A 116 1.17 2.52 -10.48
C PHE A 116 0.55 3.42 -9.42
N ALA A 117 -0.27 2.83 -8.55
CA ALA A 117 -0.88 3.53 -7.44
C ALA A 117 -0.16 3.15 -6.14
N ILE A 118 0.53 4.12 -5.54
CA ILE A 118 1.34 3.90 -4.34
C ILE A 118 0.58 4.39 -3.11
N HIS A 119 0.34 3.46 -2.19
CA HIS A 119 -0.16 3.81 -0.87
C HIS A 119 1.00 4.33 0.00
N PRO A 120 0.83 5.41 0.78
CA PRO A 120 1.92 6.02 1.56
C PRO A 120 2.58 5.04 2.56
N VAL A 121 1.80 4.07 3.05
CA VAL A 121 2.29 3.02 3.97
C VAL A 121 2.44 1.63 3.31
N ALA A 122 2.50 1.57 1.98
CA ALA A 122 2.79 0.32 1.28
C ALA A 122 4.19 -0.20 1.64
N GLY A 123 4.25 -1.43 2.17
CA GLY A 123 5.52 -2.08 2.51
C GLY A 123 5.81 -2.07 4.02
N ARG A 124 7.08 -1.87 4.38
CA ARG A 124 7.56 -1.85 5.78
C ARG A 124 8.49 -0.67 6.07
N LEU A 125 8.77 0.15 5.07
CA LEU A 125 9.61 1.35 5.17
C LEU A 125 8.87 2.49 4.44
N PRO A 126 9.01 3.75 4.87
CA PRO A 126 8.52 4.88 4.11
C PRO A 126 9.13 4.88 2.71
N GLY A 127 8.29 5.00 1.67
CA GLY A 127 8.74 4.97 0.27
C GLY A 127 9.28 3.61 -0.21
N HIS A 128 8.97 2.52 0.49
CA HIS A 128 9.50 1.18 0.15
C HIS A 128 9.20 0.80 -1.30
N MET A 129 7.97 1.04 -1.77
CA MET A 129 7.61 0.71 -3.15
C MET A 129 8.34 1.60 -4.15
N ASN A 130 8.45 2.91 -3.90
CA ASN A 130 9.14 3.84 -4.79
C ASN A 130 10.59 3.40 -5.04
N VAL A 131 11.30 2.95 -3.99
CA VAL A 131 12.68 2.44 -4.11
C VAL A 131 12.75 1.17 -4.97
N LEU A 132 11.86 0.20 -4.74
CA LEU A 132 11.87 -1.05 -5.51
C LEU A 132 11.49 -0.85 -6.99
N LEU A 133 10.53 0.04 -7.26
CA LEU A 133 10.14 0.37 -8.62
C LEU A 133 11.27 1.12 -9.35
N ALA A 134 11.98 2.02 -8.63
CA ALA A 134 13.16 2.69 -9.16
C ALA A 134 14.31 1.71 -9.45
N GLU A 135 14.55 0.74 -8.56
CA GLU A 135 15.52 -0.34 -8.76
C GLU A 135 15.17 -1.20 -9.98
N ALA A 136 13.89 -1.45 -10.21
CA ALA A 136 13.39 -2.14 -11.39
C ALA A 136 13.37 -1.26 -12.66
N ASN A 137 13.87 -0.03 -12.59
CA ASN A 137 13.96 0.91 -13.69
C ASN A 137 12.58 1.28 -14.30
N LEU A 138 11.54 1.33 -13.45
CA LEU A 138 10.23 1.83 -13.85
C LEU A 138 10.25 3.36 -13.96
N PRO A 139 9.69 3.92 -15.04
CA PRO A 139 9.58 5.37 -15.20
C PRO A 139 8.73 6.01 -14.10
N TYR A 140 9.17 7.14 -13.55
CA TYR A 140 8.42 7.84 -12.48
C TYR A 140 7.13 8.51 -12.97
N ASP A 141 7.00 8.80 -14.27
CA ASP A 141 5.83 9.44 -14.86
C ASP A 141 4.57 8.57 -14.85
N ILE A 142 4.74 7.27 -14.60
CA ILE A 142 3.64 6.32 -14.45
C ILE A 142 3.40 5.91 -12.99
N VAL A 143 4.09 6.54 -12.02
CA VAL A 143 3.96 6.26 -10.59
C VAL A 143 3.26 7.43 -9.92
N PHE A 144 2.12 7.15 -9.29
CA PHE A 144 1.24 8.15 -8.69
C PHE A 144 1.02 7.82 -7.21
N GLU A 145 0.95 8.86 -6.39
CA GLU A 145 0.54 8.71 -5.00
C GLU A 145 -0.98 8.52 -4.91
N MET A 146 -1.44 7.88 -3.82
CA MET A 146 -2.86 7.55 -3.59
C MET A 146 -3.82 8.72 -3.83
N ASP A 147 -3.49 9.91 -3.33
CA ASP A 147 -4.33 11.11 -3.43
C ASP A 147 -4.50 11.59 -4.88
N GLU A 148 -3.54 11.27 -5.76
CA GLU A 148 -3.55 11.68 -7.16
C GLU A 148 -4.36 10.70 -8.03
N ILE A 149 -4.35 9.42 -7.68
CA ILE A 149 -4.84 8.33 -8.54
C ILE A 149 -6.20 7.75 -8.12
N ASN A 150 -6.66 7.96 -6.88
CA ASN A 150 -7.92 7.37 -6.40
C ASN A 150 -9.11 7.72 -7.31
N SER A 151 -9.18 8.95 -7.80
CA SER A 151 -10.25 9.39 -8.71
C SER A 151 -10.27 8.67 -10.07
N GLU A 152 -9.17 8.02 -10.46
CA GLU A 152 -9.04 7.32 -11.74
C GLU A 152 -9.51 5.85 -11.70
N PHE A 153 -9.74 5.26 -10.52
CA PHE A 153 -10.17 3.86 -10.43
C PHE A 153 -11.50 3.61 -11.17
N ASN A 154 -12.45 4.55 -11.07
CA ASN A 154 -13.73 4.51 -11.78
C ASN A 154 -13.60 4.43 -13.33
N ALA A 155 -12.51 4.94 -13.89
CA ALA A 155 -12.24 4.90 -15.33
C ALA A 155 -11.36 3.71 -15.75
N THR A 156 -10.88 2.92 -14.80
CA THR A 156 -9.88 1.86 -15.02
C THR A 156 -10.53 0.54 -15.40
N ASP A 157 -9.99 -0.12 -16.42
CA ASP A 157 -10.52 -1.42 -16.87
C ASP A 157 -10.07 -2.56 -15.96
N VAL A 158 -8.80 -2.56 -15.55
CA VAL A 158 -8.23 -3.65 -14.75
C VAL A 158 -7.30 -3.09 -13.68
N VAL A 159 -7.49 -3.51 -12.43
CA VAL A 159 -6.55 -3.27 -11.34
C VAL A 159 -5.83 -4.55 -10.99
N LEU A 160 -4.50 -4.51 -10.99
CA LEU A 160 -3.63 -5.60 -10.54
C LEU A 160 -3.11 -5.28 -9.13
N VAL A 161 -3.67 -5.94 -8.12
CA VAL A 161 -3.23 -5.82 -6.73
C VAL A 161 -2.15 -6.88 -6.48
N ILE A 162 -0.89 -6.47 -6.30
CA ILE A 162 0.25 -7.38 -6.19
C ILE A 162 0.78 -7.39 -4.76
N GLY A 163 0.37 -8.39 -3.97
CA GLY A 163 0.87 -8.57 -2.62
C GLY A 163 0.47 -7.45 -1.64
N ALA A 164 -0.59 -6.70 -1.93
CA ALA A 164 -1.24 -5.76 -1.01
C ALA A 164 -2.48 -6.41 -0.38
N ASN A 165 -2.84 -5.98 0.83
CA ASN A 165 -4.05 -6.43 1.51
C ASN A 165 -4.72 -5.29 2.28
N ASP A 166 -4.13 -4.83 3.39
CA ASP A 166 -4.75 -3.81 4.26
C ASP A 166 -4.99 -2.48 3.54
N ILE A 167 -4.10 -2.09 2.63
CA ILE A 167 -4.15 -0.81 1.89
C ILE A 167 -5.20 -0.75 0.76
N VAL A 168 -5.91 -1.86 0.51
CA VAL A 168 -6.98 -1.98 -0.48
C VAL A 168 -8.25 -2.56 0.14
N ASN A 169 -8.37 -2.53 1.47
CA ASN A 169 -9.48 -3.14 2.20
C ASN A 169 -10.61 -2.12 2.44
N PRO A 170 -11.81 -2.32 1.87
CA PRO A 170 -12.94 -1.40 2.05
C PRO A 170 -13.43 -1.32 3.50
N GLY A 171 -13.15 -2.34 4.32
CA GLY A 171 -13.43 -2.33 5.76
C GLY A 171 -12.71 -1.20 6.52
N ALA A 172 -11.73 -0.53 5.92
CA ALA A 172 -11.17 0.70 6.47
C ALA A 172 -12.15 1.89 6.45
N LEU A 173 -13.13 1.90 5.54
CA LEU A 173 -14.10 2.99 5.38
C LEU A 173 -15.45 2.68 6.04
N ASP A 174 -15.89 1.42 5.96
CA ASP A 174 -17.28 1.05 6.27
C ASP A 174 -17.46 0.35 7.64
N ASP A 175 -16.39 -0.18 8.24
CA ASP A 175 -16.46 -0.97 9.48
C ASP A 175 -15.76 -0.29 10.66
N GLU A 176 -16.53 0.42 11.49
CA GLU A 176 -16.04 1.06 12.73
C GLU A 176 -15.37 0.08 13.72
N SER A 177 -15.68 -1.21 13.63
CA SER A 177 -15.07 -2.24 14.48
C SER A 177 -13.71 -2.74 13.96
N SER A 178 -13.35 -2.35 12.73
CA SER A 178 -12.12 -2.76 12.09
C SER A 178 -10.90 -2.06 12.72
N PRO A 179 -9.81 -2.80 13.01
CA PRO A 179 -8.53 -2.22 13.45
C PRO A 179 -7.92 -1.19 12.49
N ILE A 180 -8.37 -1.18 11.23
CA ILE A 180 -7.92 -0.25 10.19
C ILE A 180 -8.96 0.85 9.87
N TYR A 181 -10.01 0.99 10.69
CA TYR A 181 -11.04 2.00 10.45
C TYR A 181 -10.47 3.43 10.38
N GLY A 182 -10.93 4.18 9.38
CA GLY A 182 -10.48 5.53 9.04
C GLY A 182 -9.09 5.60 8.39
N MET A 183 -8.40 4.47 8.17
CA MET A 183 -7.19 4.46 7.34
C MET A 183 -7.59 4.81 5.90
N PRO A 184 -6.97 5.84 5.28
CA PRO A 184 -7.19 6.06 3.85
C PRO A 184 -6.68 4.83 3.11
N VAL A 185 -7.36 4.44 2.03
CA VAL A 185 -7.06 3.24 1.24
C VAL A 185 -7.17 3.54 -0.25
N LEU A 186 -6.59 2.66 -1.06
CA LEU A 186 -6.80 2.68 -2.51
C LEU A 186 -8.14 2.03 -2.82
N GLU A 187 -9.06 2.80 -3.41
CA GLU A 187 -10.45 2.41 -3.70
C GLU A 187 -10.53 1.54 -4.96
N VAL A 188 -9.79 0.43 -4.96
CA VAL A 188 -9.61 -0.44 -6.14
C VAL A 188 -10.91 -1.07 -6.63
N TRP A 189 -11.91 -1.18 -5.75
CA TRP A 189 -13.23 -1.75 -6.04
C TRP A 189 -14.06 -0.90 -7.00
N ASP A 190 -13.70 0.36 -7.22
CA ASP A 190 -14.33 1.24 -8.20
C ASP A 190 -13.96 0.87 -9.66
N ALA A 191 -12.92 0.07 -9.86
CA ALA A 191 -12.52 -0.39 -11.18
C ALA A 191 -13.42 -1.51 -11.73
N LYS A 192 -13.44 -1.69 -13.05
CA LYS A 192 -14.30 -2.70 -13.69
C LYS A 192 -13.94 -4.13 -13.29
N THR A 193 -12.64 -4.42 -13.20
CA THR A 193 -12.11 -5.73 -12.82
C THR A 193 -10.92 -5.55 -11.87
N VAL A 194 -10.93 -6.27 -10.75
CA VAL A 194 -9.80 -6.31 -9.81
C VAL A 194 -9.25 -7.73 -9.75
N VAL A 195 -7.94 -7.87 -9.97
CA VAL A 195 -7.22 -9.15 -9.86
C VAL A 195 -6.21 -9.04 -8.73
N VAL A 196 -6.33 -9.92 -7.74
CA VAL A 196 -5.48 -9.92 -6.54
C VAL A 196 -4.50 -11.08 -6.58
N LEU A 197 -3.20 -10.77 -6.57
CA LEU A 197 -2.11 -11.75 -6.56
C LEU A 197 -1.61 -11.95 -5.13
N LYS A 198 -2.05 -13.06 -4.51
CA LYS A 198 -1.64 -13.51 -3.17
C LYS A 198 -1.46 -15.03 -3.14
N ARG A 199 -0.62 -15.54 -2.21
CA ARG A 199 -0.29 -16.98 -2.11
C ARG A 199 -1.44 -17.83 -1.58
N SER A 200 -2.24 -17.28 -0.69
CA SER A 200 -3.37 -17.93 -0.02
C SER A 200 -4.33 -16.87 0.50
N MET A 201 -5.51 -17.26 0.97
CA MET A 201 -6.52 -16.35 1.57
C MET A 201 -6.14 -15.78 2.94
N ALA A 202 -4.88 -15.90 3.36
CA ALA A 202 -4.39 -15.33 4.61
C ALA A 202 -4.57 -13.80 4.69
N THR A 203 -4.63 -13.30 5.93
CA THR A 203 -4.80 -11.89 6.30
C THR A 203 -3.50 -11.10 6.22
N GLY A 204 -3.62 -9.77 6.28
CA GLY A 204 -2.52 -8.82 6.15
C GLY A 204 -1.78 -8.59 7.46
N TYR A 205 -1.15 -7.43 7.61
CA TYR A 205 -0.49 -7.06 8.85
C TYR A 205 -1.50 -6.80 9.97
N SER A 206 -2.65 -6.24 9.61
CA SER A 206 -3.76 -5.95 10.53
C SER A 206 -4.43 -7.20 11.12
N GLY A 207 -4.24 -8.37 10.51
CA GLY A 207 -4.94 -9.59 10.88
C GLY A 207 -6.42 -9.65 10.44
N VAL A 208 -6.90 -8.65 9.70
CA VAL A 208 -8.29 -8.55 9.23
C VAL A 208 -8.46 -9.25 7.87
N GLY A 209 -9.60 -9.93 7.69
CA GLY A 209 -10.03 -10.42 6.38
C GLY A 209 -10.32 -9.27 5.42
N ASN A 210 -10.22 -9.52 4.12
CA ASN A 210 -10.62 -8.55 3.11
C ASN A 210 -11.99 -8.98 2.57
N SER A 211 -12.97 -8.09 2.64
CA SER A 211 -14.37 -8.30 2.24
C SER A 211 -14.66 -7.71 0.87
#